data_AF-A0A5S9R6D5-F1
#
_entry.id   AF-A0A5S9R6D5-F1
#
_cell.length_a   1.000
_cell.length_b   1.000
_cell.length_c   1.000
_cell.angle_alpha   90.00
_cell.angle_beta   90.00
_cell.angle_gamma   90.00
#
_symmetry.space_group_name_H-M   'P 1'
#
loop_
_entity.id
_entity.type
_entity.pdbx_description
1 polymer ?
#
loop_
_entity_poly.entity_id
_entity_poly.type
_entity_poly.pdbx_seq_one_letter_code
_entity_poly.pdbx_strand_id
1 'polypeptide(L)' 'MDIYIVIDESRVVGASARLQGAELIRAKAAVESADSGARVRAGLPPSVIPDRESEAWRADHRAAYDRLRIENHELQDMDD' A
#
# COMPACT_ATOMS: atom_id res chain seq x y z
N MET A 1 -22.16 -3.72 8.14
CA MET A 1 -20.91 -4.52 8.30
C MET A 1 -19.73 -3.61 8.04
N ASP A 2 -18.64 -3.70 8.79
CA ASP A 2 -17.49 -2.81 8.57
C ASP A 2 -16.58 -3.29 7.44
N ILE A 3 -16.08 -2.35 6.65
CA ILE A 3 -15.03 -2.58 5.67
C ILE A 3 -13.90 -1.57 5.89
N TYR A 4 -12.66 -2.08 5.85
CA TYR A 4 -11.45 -1.28 5.97
C TYR A 4 -10.88 -1.06 4.57
N ILE A 5 -10.87 0.19 4.11
CA ILE A 5 -10.38 0.59 2.79
C ILE A 5 -8.96 1.12 2.95
N VAL A 6 -8.03 0.60 2.16
CA VAL A 6 -6.65 1.11 2.10
C VAL A 6 -6.56 2.08 0.93
N ILE A 7 -6.10 3.30 1.22
CA ILE A 7 -6.08 4.42 0.29
C ILE A 7 -4.65 4.93 0.15
N ASP A 8 -4.20 5.10 -1.09
CA ASP A 8 -3.03 5.88 -1.46
C ASP A 8 -3.51 7.21 -2.06
N GLU A 9 -3.41 8.30 -1.29
CA GLU A 9 -3.94 9.63 -1.66
C GLU A 9 -5.43 9.60 -2.05
N SER A 10 -5.73 9.62 -3.35
CA SER A 10 -7.09 9.58 -3.91
C SER A 10 -7.46 8.22 -4.52
N ARG A 11 -6.59 7.21 -4.40
CA ARG A 11 -6.75 5.89 -5.04
C ARG A 11 -6.95 4.80 -4.00
N VAL A 12 -7.97 3.97 -4.21
CA VAL A 12 -8.14 2.72 -3.46
C VAL A 12 -7.09 1.70 -3.91
N VAL A 13 -6.31 1.15 -2.97
CA VAL A 13 -5.33 0.10 -3.23
C VAL A 13 -5.81 -1.28 -2.77
N GLY A 14 -6.80 -1.34 -1.89
CA GLY A 14 -7.48 -2.57 -1.52
C GLY A 14 -8.48 -2.38 -0.39
N ALA A 15 -9.15 -3.46 -0.02
CA ALA A 15 -10.14 -3.47 1.05
C ALA A 15 -10.12 -4.80 1.80
N SER A 16 -10.51 -4.77 3.08
CA SER A 16 -10.67 -5.98 3.90
C SER A 16 -11.81 -5.83 4.90
N ALA A 17 -12.52 -6.92 5.18
CA ALA A 17 -13.48 -6.98 6.28
C ALA A 17 -12.82 -7.01 7.68
N ARG A 18 -11.48 -7.10 7.75
CA ARG A 18 -10.73 -7.10 9.01
C ARG A 18 -9.59 -6.09 8.97
N LEU A 19 -9.37 -5.39 10.08
CA LEU A 19 -8.28 -4.41 10.20
C LEU A 19 -6.91 -5.04 9.89
N GLN A 20 -6.64 -6.25 10.39
CA GLN A 20 -5.37 -6.94 10.13
C GLN A 20 -5.18 -7.26 8.64
N GLY A 21 -6.26 -7.55 7.93
CA GLY A 21 -6.20 -7.78 6.48
C GLY A 21 -5.89 -6.48 5.72
N ALA A 22 -6.49 -5.36 6.13
CA ALA A 22 -6.17 -4.05 5.57
C ALA A 22 -4.72 -3.63 5.86
N GLU A 23 -4.20 -3.96 7.04
CA GLU A 23 -2.80 -3.69 7.39
C GLU A 23 -1.82 -4.50 6.53
N LEU A 24 -2.12 -5.77 6.25
CA LEU A 24 -1.33 -6.57 5.31
C LEU A 24 -1.35 -5.98 3.89
N ILE A 25 -2.50 -5.48 3.43
CA ILE A 25 -2.62 -4.80 2.14
C ILE A 25 -1.77 -3.52 2.11
N ARG A 26 -1.85 -2.71 3.17
CA ARG A 26 -1.06 -1.48 3.32
C ARG A 26 0.44 -1.75 3.25
N ALA A 27 0.94 -2.70 4.05
CA ALA A 27 2.34 -3.08 4.06
C ALA A 27 2.81 -3.57 2.68
N LYS A 28 2.00 -4.39 2.00
CA LYS A 28 2.29 -4.86 0.64
C LYS A 28 2.36 -3.71 -0.38
N ALA A 29 1.40 -2.79 -0.35
CA ALA A 29 1.38 -1.64 -1.24
C ALA A 29 2.59 -0.72 -1.04
N ALA A 30 3.04 -0.51 0.21
CA ALA A 30 4.25 0.25 0.51
C ALA A 30 5.50 -0.40 -0.10
N VAL A 31 5.64 -1.72 0.01
CA VAL A 31 6.73 -2.48 -0.63
C VAL A 31 6.70 -2.34 -2.15
N GLU A 32 5.53 -2.48 -2.77
CA GLU A 32 5.38 -2.35 -4.23
C GLU A 32 5.74 -0.94 -4.72
N SER A 33 5.33 0.11 -3.98
CA SER A 33 5.69 1.50 -4.27
C SER A 33 7.19 1.73 -4.16
N ALA A 34 7.83 1.27 -3.08
CA ALA A 34 9.28 1.42 -2.88
C ALA A 34 10.09 0.63 -3.92
N ASP A 35 9.66 -0.59 -4.25
CA ASP A 35 10.27 -1.40 -5.29
C ASP A 35 10.18 -0.69 -6.66
N SER A 36 9.02 -0.13 -7.00
CA SER A 36 8.82 0.66 -8.21
C SER A 36 9.78 1.85 -8.28
N GLY A 37 9.86 2.65 -7.21
CA GLY A 37 10.73 3.82 -7.13
C GLY A 37 12.21 3.46 -7.28
N ALA A 38 12.65 2.38 -6.61
CA ALA A 38 14.02 1.89 -6.72
C ALA A 38 14.37 1.43 -8.14
N ARG A 39 13.45 0.72 -8.83
CA ARG A 39 13.66 0.31 -10.23
C ARG A 39 13.79 1.49 -11.17
N VAL A 40 12.90 2.47 -11.04
CA VAL A 40 12.90 3.68 -11.88
C VAL A 40 14.23 4.42 -11.74
N ARG A 41 14.72 4.63 -10.51
CA ARG A 41 16.01 5.29 -10.27
C ARG A 41 17.19 4.53 -10.85
N ALA A 42 17.16 3.21 -10.78
CA ALA A 42 18.25 2.36 -11.24
C ALA A 42 18.14 1.97 -12.73
N GLY A 43 17.08 2.37 -13.43
CA GLY A 43 16.83 1.97 -14.82
C GLY A 43 16.60 0.46 -14.99
N LEU A 44 16.00 -0.20 -13.98
CA LEU A 44 15.82 -1.65 -13.95
C LEU A 44 14.44 -2.08 -14.47
N PRO A 45 14.32 -3.27 -15.09
CA PRO A 45 13.04 -3.80 -15.52
C PRO A 45 12.15 -4.23 -14.33
N PRO A 46 10.82 -4.33 -14.50
CA PRO A 46 9.87 -4.72 -13.44
C PRO A 46 10.15 -6.07 -12.78
N SER A 47 10.81 -6.99 -13.49
CA SER A 47 11.13 -8.34 -12.99
C SER A 47 12.25 -8.37 -11.95
N VAL A 48 13.04 -7.31 -11.84
CA VAL A 48 14.16 -7.25 -10.89
C VAL A 48 13.64 -6.87 -9.51
N ILE A 49 14.05 -7.61 -8.48
CA ILE A 49 13.79 -7.28 -7.07
C ILE A 49 14.90 -6.33 -6.60
N PRO A 50 14.57 -5.10 -6.16
CA PRO A 50 15.58 -4.16 -5.67
C PRO A 50 16.22 -4.61 -4.35
N ASP A 51 17.39 -4.03 -4.04
CA ASP A 51 18.00 -4.16 -2.71
C ASP A 51 17.18 -3.39 -1.66
N ARG A 52 16.41 -4.13 -0.86
CA ARG A 52 15.55 -3.61 0.20
C ARG A 52 16.31 -3.25 1.48
N GLU A 53 17.58 -3.62 1.59
CA GLU A 53 18.43 -3.22 2.70
C GLU A 53 19.12 -1.87 2.46
N SER A 54 19.01 -1.31 1.25
CA SER A 54 19.54 0.01 0.94
C SER A 54 18.81 1.13 1.71
N GLU A 55 19.55 2.15 2.13
CA GLU A 55 18.97 3.30 2.84
C GLU A 55 17.91 4.02 1.99
N ALA A 56 18.16 4.15 0.68
CA ALA A 56 17.23 4.76 -0.26
C ALA A 56 15.91 3.98 -0.36
N TRP A 57 15.95 2.64 -0.44
CA TRP A 57 14.73 1.83 -0.47
C TRP A 57 13.96 1.93 0.85
N ARG A 58 14.66 1.87 2.00
CA ARG A 58 14.00 2.00 3.31
C ARG A 58 13.35 3.37 3.50
N ALA A 59 13.96 4.44 2.98
CA ALA A 59 13.38 5.78 3.00
C ALA A 59 12.08 5.85 2.18
N ASP A 60 12.10 5.32 0.95
CA ASP A 60 10.90 5.25 0.10
C ASP A 60 9.80 4.40 0.71
N HIS A 61 10.15 3.24 1.29
CA HIS A 61 9.20 2.35 1.94
C HIS A 61 8.50 3.05 3.11
N ARG A 62 9.25 3.74 3.98
CA ARG A 62 8.66 4.53 5.07
C ARG A 62 7.74 5.62 4.55
N ALA A 63 8.19 6.40 3.56
CA ALA A 63 7.38 7.46 2.96
C ALA A 63 6.08 6.92 2.33
N ALA A 64 6.15 5.78 1.62
CA ALA A 64 4.98 5.14 1.03
C ALA A 64 4.02 4.61 2.12
N TYR A 65 4.56 3.97 3.16
CA TYR A 65 3.76 3.44 4.26
C TYR A 65 3.05 4.56 5.04
N ASP A 66 3.73 5.68 5.30
CA ASP A 66 3.16 6.86 5.98
C ASP A 66 2.08 7.56 5.15
N ARG A 67 2.23 7.57 3.82
CA ARG A 67 1.25 8.14 2.88
C ARG A 67 -0.03 7.31 2.79
N LEU A 68 0.09 5.97 2.88
CA LEU A 68 -1.05 5.05 2.84
C LEU A 68 -1.90 5.15 4.12
N ARG A 69 -3.22 5.23 3.95
CA ARG A 69 -4.19 5.31 5.06
C ARG A 69 -5.14 4.13 5.04
N ILE A 70 -5.58 3.69 6.22
CA ILE A 70 -6.69 2.74 6.38
C ILE A 70 -7.88 3.52 6.91
N GLU A 71 -8.99 3.48 6.17
CA GLU A 71 -10.25 4.09 6.58
C GLU A 71 -11.27 2.99 6.89
N ASN A 72 -11.97 3.13 8.02
CA ASN A 72 -13.08 2.27 8.37
C ASN A 72 -14.38 2.88 7.82
N HIS A 73 -15.13 2.08 7.09
CA HIS A 73 -16.40 2.46 6.48
C HIS A 73 -17.47 1.45 6.89
N GLU A 74 -18.64 1.94 7.26
CA GLU A 74 -19.81 1.10 7.49
C GLU A 74 -20.48 0.79 6.15
N LEU A 75 -20.61 -0.50 5.82
CA LEU A 75 -21.47 -0.95 4.74
C LEU A 75 -22.92 -0.81 5.21
N GLN A 76 -23.63 0.10 4.54
CA GLN A 76 -25.08 0.22 4.63
C GLN A 76 -25.70 -0.68 3.57
N ASP A 77 -26.68 -1.48 3.99
CA ASP A 77 -27.53 -2.17 3.03
C ASP A 77 -28.39 -1.11 2.34
N MET A 78 -28.41 -1.11 1.00
CA MET A 78 -29.44 -0.37 0.28
C MET A 78 -30.73 -1.15 0.44
N ASP A 79 -31.58 -0.72 1.37
CA ASP A 79 -32.96 -1.19 1.46
C ASP A 79 -33.70 -0.71 0.20
N ASP A 80 -33.84 -1.59 -0.80
CA ASP A 80 -34.78 -1.45 -1.92
C ASP A 80 -36.17 -2.00 -1.56
#